data_AF-A0A950YSQ0-F1
#
_entry.id   AF-A0A950YSQ0-F1
#
_cell.length_a   1.000
_cell.length_b   1.000
_cell.length_c   1.000
_cell.angle_alpha   90.00
_cell.angle_beta   90.00
_cell.angle_gamma   90.00
#
_symmetry.space_group_name_H-M   'P 1'
#
loop_
_entity.id
_entity.type
_entity.pdbx_description
1 polymer ?
#
loop_
_entity_poly.entity_id
_entity_poly.type
_entity_poly.pdbx_seq_one_letter_code
_entity_poly.pdbx_strand_id
1 'polypeptide(L)' 'RIVPFAADQAHEVGALLGTAGSADVVDGHIVTVAAAAAATVLTADADDLARLSACLDDPVPLLRF' A
#
# COMPACT_ATOMS: atom_id res chain seq x y z
N ARG A 1 10.69 -9.25 -9.00
CA ARG A 1 9.73 -8.80 -10.05
C ARG A 1 9.51 -7.30 -9.84
N ILE A 2 9.54 -6.50 -10.89
CA ILE A 2 9.20 -5.07 -10.81
C ILE A 2 7.73 -4.93 -11.18
N VAL A 3 6.96 -4.19 -10.38
CA VAL A 3 5.56 -3.86 -10.65
C VAL A 3 5.50 -2.36 -10.97
N PRO A 4 5.08 -1.96 -12.18
CA PRO A 4 4.92 -0.54 -12.51
C PRO A 4 3.65 0.00 -11.86
N PHE A 5 3.64 1.30 -11.57
CA PHE A 5 2.39 2.01 -11.29
C PHE A 5 1.75 2.44 -12.62
N ALA A 6 0.71 1.72 -13.04
CA ALA A 6 0.02 1.95 -14.30
C ALA A 6 -1.35 2.62 -14.10
N ALA A 7 -1.91 3.16 -15.19
CA ALA A 7 -3.14 3.95 -15.15
C ALA A 7 -4.36 3.18 -14.61
N ASP A 8 -4.39 1.85 -14.78
CA ASP A 8 -5.43 0.96 -14.25
C ASP A 8 -5.41 0.86 -12.72
N GLN A 9 -4.28 1.15 -12.07
CA GLN A 9 -4.14 1.13 -10.61
C GLN A 9 -4.43 2.50 -9.97
N ALA A 10 -4.56 3.57 -10.77
CA ALA A 10 -4.67 4.94 -10.27
C ALA A 10 -5.93 5.14 -9.40
N HIS A 11 -7.06 4.55 -9.79
CA HIS A 11 -8.31 4.68 -9.02
C HIS A 11 -8.26 3.91 -7.70
N GLU A 12 -7.70 2.70 -7.69
CA GLU A 12 -7.60 1.88 -6.49
C GLU A 12 -6.67 2.53 -5.47
N VAL A 13 -5.48 2.95 -5.90
CA VAL A 13 -4.53 3.68 -5.05
C VAL A 13 -5.14 5.00 -4.58
N GLY A 14 -5.80 5.75 -5.46
CA GLY A 14 -6.47 7.00 -5.07
C GLY A 14 -7.57 6.80 -4.02
N ALA A 15 -8.35 5.73 -4.11
CA ALA A 15 -9.39 5.40 -3.14
C ALA A 15 -8.80 5.03 -1.76
N LEU A 16 -7.72 4.24 -1.76
CA LEU A 16 -6.98 3.92 -0.53
C LEU A 16 -6.43 5.18 0.13
N LEU A 17 -5.78 6.04 -0.65
CA LEU A 17 -5.21 7.30 -0.15
C LEU A 17 -6.28 8.25 0.40
N GLY A 18 -7.41 8.37 -0.30
CA GLY A 18 -8.55 9.15 0.17
C GLY A 18 -9.09 8.65 1.51
N THR A 19 -9.18 7.33 1.68
CA THR A 19 -9.63 6.71 2.93
C THR A 19 -8.62 6.92 4.07
N ALA A 20 -7.33 6.76 3.78
CA ALA A 20 -6.26 6.92 4.76
C ALA A 20 -5.91 8.38 5.06
N GLY A 21 -6.47 9.35 4.32
CA GLY A 21 -6.10 10.76 4.42
C GLY A 21 -4.65 11.05 4.04
N SER A 22 -4.07 10.25 3.13
CA SER A 22 -2.68 10.38 2.67
C SER A 22 -2.63 10.91 1.23
N ALA A 23 -1.47 11.44 0.84
CA ALA A 23 -1.16 11.83 -0.53
C ALA A 23 0.11 11.12 -1.07
N ASP A 24 0.69 10.19 -0.31
CA ASP A 24 1.87 9.45 -0.74
C ASP A 24 1.48 8.31 -1.70
N VAL A 25 1.59 8.61 -2.99
CA VAL A 25 1.23 7.67 -4.06
C VAL A 25 2.12 6.45 -4.10
N VAL A 26 3.38 6.57 -3.69
CA VAL A 26 4.33 5.45 -3.71
C VAL A 26 3.95 4.44 -2.63
N ASP A 27 3.68 4.92 -1.43
CA ASP A 27 3.26 4.06 -0.31
C ASP A 27 1.90 3.42 -0.55
N GLY A 28 0.94 4.20 -1.06
CA GLY A 28 -0.36 3.68 -1.46
C GLY A 28 -0.25 2.59 -2.52
N HIS A 29 0.63 2.76 -3.51
CA HIS A 29 0.89 1.77 -4.54
C HIS A 29 1.55 0.50 -3.97
N ILE A 30 2.55 0.64 -3.09
CA ILE A 30 3.22 -0.50 -2.45
C ILE A 30 2.20 -1.36 -1.68
N VAL A 31 1.35 -0.73 -0.86
CA VAL A 31 0.34 -1.43 -0.06
C VAL A 31 -0.68 -2.12 -0.97
N THR A 32 -1.13 -1.45 -2.02
CA THR A 32 -2.08 -2.02 -3.00
C THR A 32 -1.50 -3.25 -3.71
N VAL A 33 -0.25 -3.17 -4.17
CA VAL A 33 0.43 -4.28 -4.84
C VAL A 33 0.65 -5.46 -3.88
N ALA A 34 1.02 -5.18 -2.64
CA ALA A 34 1.23 -6.20 -1.63
C ALA A 34 -0.07 -6.93 -1.28
N ALA A 35 -1.19 -6.20 -1.18
CA ALA A 35 -2.52 -6.78 -0.97
C ALA A 35 -2.91 -7.71 -2.13
N ALA A 36 -2.80 -7.23 -3.37
CA ALA A 36 -3.13 -8.02 -4.56
C ALA A 36 -2.26 -9.28 -4.72
N ALA A 37 -1.02 -9.24 -4.21
CA ALA A 37 -0.08 -10.36 -4.25
C ALA A 37 -0.12 -11.25 -3.01
N ALA A 38 -0.92 -10.94 -1.99
CA ALA A 38 -0.88 -11.56 -0.66
C ALA A 38 0.55 -11.63 -0.09
N ALA A 39 1.28 -10.52 -0.18
CA ALA A 39 2.69 -10.42 0.16
C ALA A 39 2.94 -9.57 1.41
N THR A 40 4.07 -9.80 2.08
CA THR A 40 4.58 -8.95 3.17
C THR A 40 5.41 -7.79 2.60
N VAL A 41 5.20 -6.58 3.12
CA VAL A 41 6.05 -5.42 2.82
C VAL A 41 7.21 -5.37 3.79
N LEU A 42 8.43 -5.35 3.26
CA LEU A 42 9.66 -5.13 4.00
C LEU A 42 10.00 -3.63 3.94
N THR A 43 10.02 -2.94 5.08
CA THR A 43 10.26 -1.47 5.14
C THR A 43 11.04 -1.08 6.40
N ALA A 44 11.87 -0.05 6.33
CA ALA A 44 12.51 0.52 7.53
C ALA A 44 11.52 1.34 8.37
N ASP A 45 10.44 1.82 7.75
CA ASP A 45 9.38 2.61 8.37
C ASP A 45 8.02 1.90 8.22
N ALA A 46 7.74 0.99 9.14
CA ALA A 46 6.48 0.25 9.16
C ALA A 46 5.30 1.10 9.68
N ASP A 47 5.58 2.17 10.44
CA ASP A 47 4.53 2.93 11.12
C ASP A 47 3.74 3.80 10.13
N ASP A 48 4.40 4.26 9.06
CA ASP A 48 3.75 5.04 8.03
C ASP A 48 2.81 4.16 7.17
N LEU A 49 3.31 3.00 6.73
CA LEU A 49 2.52 2.04 5.94
C LEU A 49 1.40 1.38 6.75
N ALA A 50 1.51 1.32 8.09
CA ALA A 50 0.49 0.74 8.94
C ALA A 50 -0.87 1.46 8.81
N ARG A 51 -0.86 2.79 8.60
CA ARG A 51 -2.11 3.55 8.44
C ARG A 51 -2.84 3.19 7.15
N LEU A 52 -2.09 2.99 6.06
CA LEU A 52 -2.64 2.54 4.78
C LEU A 52 -3.13 1.09 4.84
N SER A 53 -2.32 0.19 5.41
CA SER A 53 -2.66 -1.22 5.58
C SER A 53 -3.94 -1.43 6.38
N ALA A 54 -4.16 -0.62 7.43
CA ALA A 54 -5.36 -0.66 8.26
C ALA A 54 -6.65 -0.21 7.55
N CYS A 55 -6.55 0.42 6.38
CA CYS A 55 -7.72 0.83 5.57
C CYS A 55 -8.18 -0.26 4.59
N LEU A 56 -7.48 -1.40 4.51
CA LEU A 56 -7.87 -2.54 3.68
C LEU A 56 -8.77 -3.50 4.45
N ASP A 57 -9.61 -4.25 3.72
CA ASP A 57 -10.42 -5.33 4.31
C ASP A 57 -9.55 -6.46 4.88
N ASP A 58 -8.43 -6.77 4.20
CA ASP A 58 -7.39 -7.67 4.67
C ASP A 58 -6.05 -6.91 4.78
N PRO A 59 -5.64 -6.51 6.00
CA PRO A 59 -4.43 -5.74 6.20
C PRO A 59 -3.18 -6.48 5.73
N VAL A 60 -2.34 -5.77 4.98
CA VAL A 60 -1.04 -6.27 4.51
C VAL A 60 -0.05 -6.40 5.68
N PRO A 61 0.63 -7.55 5.83
CA PRO A 61 1.68 -7.72 6.82
C PRO A 61 2.89 -6.80 6.54
N LEU A 62 3.42 -6.17 7.59
CA LEU A 62 4.59 -5.29 7.52
C LEU A 62 5.73 -5.90 8.34
N LEU A 63 6.92 -5.96 7.75
CA LEU A 63 8.14 -6.41 8.42
C LEU A 63 9.16 -5.27 8.46
N ARG A 64 9.58 -4.90 9.67
CA ARG A 64 10.63 -3.89 9.87
C ARG A 64 12.02 -4.51 9.77
N PHE A 65 12.96 -3.77 9.18
CA PHE A 65 14.39 -4.11 9.14
C PHE A 65 15.29 -2.95 9.54
#